data_AF-A0A8T4LHN9-F1
#
_entry.id   AF-A0A8T4LHN9-F1
#
_cell.length_a   1.000
_cell.length_b   1.000
_cell.length_c   1.000
_cell.angle_alpha   90.00
_cell.angle_beta   90.00
_cell.angle_gamma   90.00
#
_symmetry.space_group_name_H-M   'P 1'
#
loop_
_entity.id
_entity.type
_entity.pdbx_description
1 polymer ?
#
loop_
_entity_poly.entity_id
_entity_poly.type
_entity_poly.pdbx_seq_one_letter_code
_entity_poly.pdbx_strand_id
1 'polypeptide(L)'
;MSDQPRIRVRIIIEVAGWPEEHITTTLGLVKQTFGKDAREIKVVKTNIRDPKKISEKAYSGFVEIEFTAKKMTDVIGVVFDWMPSSVEIIEPTDLSDTNFNFSDLLNDLAAKLHQYDALVKQLKSANILLQREIRRLDGKVLEKNERIRELKKGEELDEKREDKTSSA
;
A
#
# COMPACT_ATOMS: atom_id res chain seq x y z
N MET A 1 44.67 5.67 3.53
CA MET A 1 43.21 5.91 3.55
C MET A 1 42.62 4.75 4.32
N SER A 2 42.16 5.00 5.55
CA SER A 2 41.66 3.96 6.44
C SER A 2 40.33 3.44 5.91
N ASP A 3 40.28 2.17 5.51
CA ASP A 3 39.05 1.49 5.07
C ASP A 3 38.18 1.30 6.32
N GLN A 4 37.18 2.16 6.51
CA GLN A 4 36.23 1.97 7.61
C GLN A 4 35.45 0.67 7.37
N PRO A 5 35.17 -0.11 8.44
CA PRO A 5 34.44 -1.36 8.30
C PRO A 5 33.06 -1.07 7.70
N ARG A 6 32.80 -1.68 6.53
CA ARG A 6 31.53 -1.51 5.84
C ARG A 6 30.49 -2.44 6.46
N ILE A 7 29.34 -1.89 6.79
CA ILE A 7 28.18 -2.66 7.22
C ILE A 7 27.56 -3.28 5.98
N ARG A 8 27.49 -4.61 5.93
CA ARG A 8 26.83 -5.35 4.86
C ARG A 8 25.45 -5.76 5.31
N VAL A 9 24.44 -5.39 4.52
CA VAL A 9 23.03 -5.59 4.86
C VAL A 9 22.32 -6.23 3.68
N ARG A 10 21.40 -7.14 3.98
CA ARG A 10 20.40 -7.65 3.05
C ARG A 10 19.02 -7.15 3.48
N ILE A 11 18.27 -6.63 2.52
CA ILE A 11 16.87 -6.25 2.72
C ILE A 11 15.99 -6.98 1.73
N ILE A 12 14.72 -7.14 2.11
CA ILE A 12 13.67 -7.66 1.25
C ILE A 12 12.59 -6.59 1.16
N ILE A 13 12.25 -6.17 -0.05
CA ILE A 13 11.12 -5.28 -0.32
C ILE A 13 10.04 -6.11 -1.00
N GLU A 14 8.85 -6.10 -0.43
CA GLU A 14 7.67 -6.75 -0.97
C GLU A 14 6.76 -5.72 -1.64
N VAL A 15 6.25 -6.08 -2.81
CA VAL A 15 5.23 -5.29 -3.52
C VAL A 15 4.05 -6.19 -3.81
N ALA A 16 2.88 -5.82 -3.29
CA ALA A 16 1.62 -6.52 -3.50
C ALA A 16 0.59 -5.60 -4.17
N GLY A 17 -0.20 -6.14 -5.09
CA GLY A 17 -1.21 -5.38 -5.82
C GLY A 17 -1.77 -6.10 -7.05
N TRP A 18 -2.29 -5.33 -8.00
CA TRP A 18 -2.97 -5.83 -9.20
C TRP A 18 -2.84 -4.83 -10.37
N PRO A 19 -2.77 -5.31 -11.63
CA PRO A 19 -2.50 -6.68 -12.08
C PRO A 19 -1.01 -7.06 -11.94
N GLU A 20 -0.66 -8.30 -12.32
CA GLU A 20 0.69 -8.86 -12.22
C GLU A 20 1.76 -7.96 -12.88
N GLU A 21 1.47 -7.39 -14.03
CA GLU A 21 2.41 -6.56 -14.81
C GLU A 21 2.81 -5.28 -14.06
N HIS A 22 1.90 -4.70 -13.27
CA HIS A 22 2.20 -3.55 -12.43
C HIS A 22 3.18 -3.90 -11.32
N ILE A 23 3.11 -5.11 -10.79
CA ILE A 23 4.04 -5.59 -9.75
C ILE A 23 5.44 -5.76 -10.35
N THR A 24 5.54 -6.45 -11.49
CA THR A 24 6.82 -6.63 -12.20
C THR A 24 7.47 -5.29 -12.54
N THR A 25 6.68 -4.33 -13.03
CA THR A 25 7.16 -2.98 -13.34
C THR A 25 7.67 -2.26 -12.09
N THR A 26 6.92 -2.34 -10.98
CA THR A 26 7.29 -1.69 -9.71
C THR A 26 8.56 -2.29 -9.12
N LEU A 27 8.71 -3.63 -9.14
CA LEU A 27 9.95 -4.29 -8.70
C LEU A 27 11.15 -3.88 -9.56
N GLY A 28 10.95 -3.70 -10.87
CA GLY A 28 11.96 -3.14 -11.77
C GLY A 28 12.35 -1.71 -11.41
N LEU A 29 11.38 -0.86 -11.08
CA LEU A 29 11.63 0.52 -10.63
C LEU A 29 12.40 0.55 -9.31
N VAL A 30 12.05 -0.28 -8.34
CA VAL A 30 12.80 -0.40 -7.08
C VAL A 30 14.27 -0.73 -7.37
N LYS A 31 14.54 -1.75 -8.19
CA LYS A 31 15.92 -2.09 -8.61
C LYS A 31 16.63 -0.93 -9.31
N GLN A 32 15.92 -0.15 -10.13
CA GLN A 32 16.51 0.95 -10.88
C GLN A 32 16.79 2.18 -10.00
N THR A 33 16.01 2.41 -8.95
CA THR A 33 16.05 3.63 -8.13
C THR A 33 16.79 3.44 -6.81
N PHE A 34 16.80 2.21 -6.28
CA PHE A 34 17.52 1.89 -5.05
C PHE A 34 19.01 2.20 -5.18
N GLY A 35 19.55 2.96 -4.23
CA GLY A 35 20.96 3.36 -4.23
C GLY A 35 21.31 4.55 -5.13
N LYS A 36 20.32 5.23 -5.73
CA LYS A 36 20.55 6.49 -6.46
C LYS A 36 20.50 7.75 -5.58
N ASP A 37 20.14 7.60 -4.33
CA ASP A 37 20.03 8.71 -3.39
C ASP A 37 21.42 9.23 -2.98
N ALA A 38 21.49 10.39 -2.34
CA ALA A 38 22.75 11.01 -1.89
C ALA A 38 23.49 10.26 -0.77
N ARG A 39 23.03 9.05 -0.39
CA ARG A 39 23.63 8.21 0.65
C ARG A 39 24.88 7.50 0.15
N GLU A 40 25.86 7.28 1.03
CA GLU A 40 27.06 6.50 0.73
C GLU A 40 26.80 4.97 0.81
N ILE A 41 25.82 4.49 0.05
CA ILE A 41 25.52 3.05 -0.07
C ILE A 41 26.00 2.49 -1.40
N LYS A 42 26.51 1.25 -1.38
CA LYS A 42 26.90 0.52 -2.59
C LYS A 42 26.14 -0.78 -2.68
N VAL A 43 25.30 -0.90 -3.71
CA VAL A 43 24.59 -2.14 -4.04
C VAL A 43 25.60 -3.22 -4.44
N VAL A 44 25.50 -4.38 -3.79
CA VAL A 44 26.33 -5.56 -4.05
C VAL A 44 25.60 -6.52 -4.97
N LYS A 45 24.32 -6.79 -4.68
CA LYS A 45 23.51 -7.76 -5.41
C LYS A 45 22.04 -7.36 -5.35
N THR A 46 21.32 -7.62 -6.44
CA THR A 46 19.86 -7.50 -6.48
C THR A 46 19.28 -8.74 -7.13
N ASN A 47 18.28 -9.34 -6.49
CA ASN A 47 17.55 -10.49 -6.98
C ASN A 47 16.05 -10.19 -6.96
N ILE A 48 15.41 -10.24 -8.13
CA ILE A 48 13.95 -10.06 -8.23
C ILE A 48 13.35 -11.47 -8.32
N ARG A 49 12.36 -11.73 -7.46
CA ARG A 49 11.51 -12.92 -7.55
C ARG A 49 10.22 -12.54 -8.26
N ASP A 50 9.83 -13.35 -9.23
CA ASP A 50 8.62 -13.12 -10.01
C ASP A 50 7.37 -13.04 -9.13
N PRO A 51 6.40 -12.18 -9.47
CA PRO A 51 5.17 -12.08 -8.70
C PRO A 51 4.43 -13.41 -8.68
N LYS A 52 3.88 -13.75 -7.52
CA LYS A 52 3.01 -14.92 -7.33
C LYS A 52 1.62 -14.45 -6.98
N LYS A 53 0.63 -15.16 -7.51
CA LYS A 53 -0.77 -14.92 -7.16
C LYS A 53 -0.99 -15.28 -5.68
N ILE A 54 -1.44 -14.30 -4.89
CA ILE A 54 -1.70 -14.46 -3.45
C ILE A 54 -3.20 -14.47 -3.13
N SER A 55 -4.05 -13.99 -4.05
CA SER A 55 -5.51 -14.12 -3.99
C SER A 55 -6.11 -14.02 -5.39
N GLU A 56 -7.43 -14.14 -5.53
CA GLU A 56 -8.10 -13.98 -6.83
C GLU A 56 -7.80 -12.64 -7.51
N LYS A 57 -7.58 -11.58 -6.72
CA LYS A 57 -7.42 -10.19 -7.17
C LYS A 57 -6.10 -9.55 -6.71
N ALA A 58 -5.08 -10.35 -6.38
CA ALA A 58 -3.79 -9.80 -5.99
C ALA A 58 -2.62 -10.74 -6.30
N TYR A 59 -1.51 -10.12 -6.69
CA TYR A 59 -0.19 -10.72 -6.84
C TYR A 59 0.76 -10.06 -5.84
N SER A 60 1.78 -10.79 -5.39
CA SER A 60 2.89 -10.26 -4.60
C SER A 60 4.21 -10.74 -5.17
N GLY A 61 5.18 -9.86 -5.26
CA GLY A 61 6.55 -10.18 -5.64
C GLY A 61 7.56 -9.49 -4.74
N PHE A 62 8.80 -9.97 -4.79
CA PHE A 62 9.85 -9.56 -3.85
C PHE A 62 11.10 -9.15 -4.61
N VAL A 63 11.78 -8.13 -4.10
CA VAL A 63 13.15 -7.81 -4.49
C VAL A 63 14.05 -7.89 -3.26
N GLU A 64 15.06 -8.76 -3.37
CA GLU A 64 16.13 -8.89 -2.38
C GLU A 64 17.30 -8.01 -2.82
N ILE A 65 17.77 -7.14 -1.93
CA ILE A 65 18.87 -6.24 -2.20
C ILE A 65 19.93 -6.41 -1.12
N GLU A 66 21.14 -6.75 -1.53
CA GLU A 66 22.33 -6.68 -0.68
C GLU A 66 23.09 -5.39 -0.99
N PHE A 67 23.43 -4.64 0.05
CA PHE A 67 24.21 -3.43 -0.07
C PHE A 67 25.22 -3.29 1.07
N THR A 68 26.20 -2.41 0.86
CA THR A 68 27.15 -2.00 1.89
C THR A 68 26.96 -0.53 2.22
N ALA A 69 27.07 -0.19 3.49
CA ALA A 69 27.00 1.17 4.01
C ALA A 69 28.20 1.44 4.92
N LYS A 70 28.63 2.70 5.04
CA LYS A 70 29.70 3.06 5.97
C LYS A 70 29.20 3.29 7.40
N LYS A 71 27.98 3.80 7.54
CA LYS A 71 27.40 4.17 8.84
C LYS A 71 26.08 3.46 9.08
N MET A 72 25.79 3.15 10.34
CA MET A 72 24.50 2.56 10.72
C MET A 72 23.33 3.49 10.39
N THR A 73 23.54 4.80 10.50
CA THR A 73 22.54 5.83 10.13
C THR A 73 22.08 5.71 8.67
N ASP A 74 22.98 5.34 7.75
CA ASP A 74 22.61 5.17 6.33
C ASP A 74 21.72 3.93 6.14
N VAL A 75 22.00 2.84 6.86
CA VAL A 75 21.18 1.63 6.87
C VAL A 75 19.78 1.94 7.40
N ILE A 76 19.70 2.63 8.54
CA ILE A 76 18.42 3.02 9.14
C ILE A 76 17.64 3.93 8.21
N GLY A 77 18.30 4.91 7.57
CA GLY A 77 17.66 5.75 6.55
C GLY A 77 17.06 4.94 5.41
N VAL A 78 17.78 3.90 4.94
CA VAL A 78 17.23 2.98 3.92
C VAL A 78 16.00 2.25 4.46
N VAL A 79 16.02 1.77 5.70
CA VAL A 79 14.86 1.12 6.33
C VAL A 79 13.68 2.08 6.38
N PHE A 80 13.89 3.34 6.76
CA PHE A 80 12.83 4.36 6.86
C PHE A 80 12.20 4.76 5.53
N ASP A 81 13.01 4.85 4.47
CA ASP A 81 12.53 5.30 3.15
C ASP A 81 11.91 4.16 2.34
N TRP A 82 12.52 2.98 2.39
CA TRP A 82 12.11 1.83 1.58
C TRP A 82 11.17 0.88 2.31
N MET A 83 11.01 1.04 3.64
CA MET A 83 10.14 0.22 4.51
C MET A 83 10.17 -1.27 4.13
N PRO A 84 11.37 -1.90 4.14
CA PRO A 84 11.50 -3.29 3.74
C PRO A 84 10.70 -4.20 4.68
N SER A 85 10.22 -5.34 4.16
CA SER A 85 9.56 -6.37 4.96
C SER A 85 10.54 -7.15 5.84
N SER A 86 11.84 -7.14 5.49
CA SER A 86 12.91 -7.74 6.28
C SER A 86 14.23 -7.00 6.13
N VAL A 87 15.00 -6.95 7.21
CA VAL A 87 16.35 -6.35 7.29
C VAL A 87 17.26 -7.34 8.02
N GLU A 88 18.37 -7.70 7.39
CA GLU A 88 19.36 -8.63 7.92
C GLU A 88 20.75 -7.99 7.81
N ILE A 89 21.40 -7.74 8.95
CA ILE A 89 22.80 -7.30 8.98
C ILE A 89 23.67 -8.55 8.86
N ILE A 90 24.40 -8.67 7.76
CA ILE A 90 25.29 -9.79 7.48
C ILE A 90 26.61 -9.59 8.22
N GLU A 91 27.16 -8.37 8.16
CA GLU A 91 28.42 -7.98 8.80
C GLU A 91 28.39 -6.50 9.19
N PRO A 92 29.08 -6.07 10.26
CA PRO A 92 29.73 -6.90 11.29
C PRO A 92 28.71 -7.44 12.32
N THR A 93 29.09 -8.50 13.05
CA THR A 93 28.27 -9.06 14.13
C THR A 93 28.16 -8.12 15.33
N ASP A 94 29.25 -7.39 15.63
CA ASP A 94 29.31 -6.42 16.71
C ASP A 94 29.33 -4.99 16.17
N LEU A 95 28.36 -4.19 16.62
CA LEU A 95 28.25 -2.78 16.26
C LEU A 95 28.78 -1.94 17.42
N SER A 96 30.02 -1.48 17.30
CA SER A 96 30.64 -0.54 18.25
C SER A 96 30.68 0.87 17.64
N ASP A 97 29.52 1.42 17.33
CA ASP A 97 29.42 2.75 16.72
C ASP A 97 29.29 3.82 17.81
N THR A 98 30.40 4.49 18.12
CA THR A 98 30.49 5.51 19.20
C THR A 98 29.69 6.77 18.87
N ASN A 99 29.32 6.98 17.60
CA ASN A 99 28.57 8.13 17.12
C ASN A 99 27.09 7.82 16.86
N PHE A 100 26.62 6.64 17.26
CA PHE A 100 25.23 6.25 17.08
C PHE A 100 24.32 6.98 18.06
N ASN A 101 23.61 8.01 17.58
CA ASN A 101 22.61 8.69 18.39
C ASN A 101 21.29 7.91 18.38
N PHE A 102 21.13 7.02 19.36
CA PHE A 102 19.92 6.24 19.53
C PHE A 102 18.67 7.10 19.75
N SER A 103 18.82 8.29 20.34
CA SER A 103 17.70 9.20 20.56
C SER A 103 17.10 9.71 19.24
N ASP A 104 17.95 10.03 18.25
CA ASP A 104 17.50 10.49 16.93
C ASP A 104 16.73 9.38 16.22
N LEU A 105 17.23 8.14 16.28
CA LEU A 105 16.52 6.97 15.73
C LEU A 105 15.14 6.80 16.36
N LEU A 106 15.06 6.85 17.70
CA LEU A 106 13.78 6.69 18.39
C LEU A 106 12.81 7.82 18.06
N ASN A 107 13.31 9.05 17.89
CA ASN A 107 12.51 10.20 17.49
C ASN A 107 11.97 10.02 16.07
N ASP A 108 12.80 9.59 15.12
CA ASP A 108 12.37 9.32 13.74
C ASP A 108 11.35 8.19 13.67
N LEU A 109 11.55 7.12 14.46
CA LEU A 109 10.59 6.03 14.60
C LEU A 109 9.25 6.52 15.15
N ALA A 110 9.29 7.30 16.24
CA ALA A 110 8.09 7.86 16.86
C ALA A 110 7.35 8.78 15.90
N ALA A 111 8.07 9.63 15.15
CA ALA A 111 7.50 10.52 14.15
C ALA A 111 6.79 9.74 13.04
N LYS A 112 7.43 8.71 12.48
CA LYS A 112 6.82 7.84 11.46
C LYS A 112 5.58 7.12 11.98
N LEU A 113 5.64 6.55 13.18
CA LEU A 113 4.50 5.87 13.79
C LEU A 113 3.33 6.83 14.01
N HIS A 114 3.61 8.06 14.45
CA HIS A 114 2.58 9.10 14.59
C HIS A 114 1.96 9.49 13.24
N GLN A 115 2.77 9.64 12.19
CA GLN A 115 2.26 9.91 10.84
C GLN A 115 1.35 8.78 10.34
N TYR A 116 1.74 7.51 10.57
CA TYR A 116 0.92 6.36 10.20
C TYR A 116 -0.39 6.29 11.00
N ASP A 117 -0.36 6.56 12.31
CA ASP A 117 -1.58 6.60 13.12
C ASP A 117 -2.55 7.68 12.62
N ALA A 118 -2.04 8.87 12.29
CA ALA A 118 -2.85 9.94 11.71
C ALA A 118 -3.47 9.52 10.36
N LEU A 119 -2.67 8.92 9.46
CA LEU A 119 -3.15 8.44 8.17
C LEU A 119 -4.24 7.37 8.32
N VAL A 120 -4.03 6.38 9.20
CA VAL A 120 -5.01 5.31 9.46
C VAL A 120 -6.30 5.89 10.04
N LYS A 121 -6.23 6.85 10.97
CA LYS A 121 -7.40 7.54 11.51
C LYS A 121 -8.18 8.27 10.42
N GLN A 122 -7.49 9.01 9.55
CA GLN A 122 -8.11 9.70 8.41
C GLN A 122 -8.79 8.73 7.45
N LEU A 123 -8.11 7.65 7.07
CA LEU A 123 -8.67 6.61 6.20
C LEU A 123 -9.90 5.95 6.81
N LYS A 124 -9.86 5.65 8.11
CA LYS A 124 -11.01 5.08 8.83
C LYS A 124 -12.20 6.04 8.85
N SER A 125 -11.96 7.32 9.14
CA SER A 125 -13.01 8.35 9.10
C SER A 125 -13.63 8.50 7.71
N ALA A 126 -12.80 8.57 6.67
CA ALA A 126 -13.27 8.63 5.28
C ALA A 126 -14.10 7.39 4.91
N ASN A 127 -13.64 6.19 5.28
CA ASN A 127 -14.35 4.94 5.02
C ASN A 127 -15.72 4.92 5.71
N ILE A 128 -15.82 5.36 6.97
CA ILE A 128 -17.10 5.47 7.69
C ILE A 128 -18.08 6.40 6.97
N LEU A 129 -17.60 7.57 6.48
CA LEU A 129 -18.44 8.51 5.74
C LEU A 129 -18.91 7.94 4.41
N LEU A 130 -18.01 7.31 3.65
CA LEU A 130 -18.34 6.67 2.37
C LEU A 130 -19.36 5.54 2.56
N GLN A 131 -19.18 4.67 3.55
CA GLN A 131 -20.16 3.61 3.85
C GLN A 131 -21.52 4.18 4.25
N ARG A 132 -21.55 5.31 4.97
CA ARG A 132 -22.81 5.97 5.33
C ARG A 132 -23.52 6.51 4.08
N GLU A 133 -22.77 7.12 3.17
CA GLU A 133 -23.33 7.68 1.94
C GLU A 133 -23.82 6.58 0.99
N ILE A 134 -23.09 5.48 0.84
CA ILE A 134 -23.52 4.30 0.07
C ILE A 134 -24.87 3.79 0.60
N ARG A 135 -24.99 3.56 1.92
CA ARG A 135 -26.25 3.10 2.53
C ARG A 135 -27.42 4.08 2.30
N ARG A 136 -27.13 5.38 2.33
CA ARG A 136 -28.13 6.43 2.07
C ARG A 136 -28.62 6.39 0.62
N LEU A 137 -27.71 6.22 -0.33
CA LEU A 137 -28.04 6.11 -1.75
C LEU A 137 -28.81 4.82 -2.05
N ASP A 138 -28.41 3.68 -1.46
CA ASP A 138 -29.13 2.42 -1.60
C ASP A 138 -30.59 2.55 -1.15
N GLY A 139 -30.84 3.19 -0.01
CA GLY A 139 -32.20 3.47 0.47
C GLY A 139 -33.02 4.31 -0.52
N LYS A 140 -32.43 5.38 -1.06
CA LYS A 140 -33.11 6.24 -2.07
C LYS A 140 -33.39 5.50 -3.37
N VAL A 141 -32.50 4.61 -3.79
CA VAL A 141 -32.69 3.80 -5.00
C VAL A 141 -33.85 2.82 -4.78
N LEU A 142 -33.95 2.19 -3.61
CA LEU A 142 -35.07 1.32 -3.25
C LEU A 142 -36.40 2.07 -3.25
N GLU A 143 -36.49 3.21 -2.56
CA GLU A 143 -37.70 4.05 -2.55
C GLU A 143 -38.12 4.48 -3.96
N LYS A 144 -37.16 4.89 -4.80
CA LYS A 144 -37.44 5.27 -6.19
C LYS A 144 -37.97 4.09 -6.99
N ASN A 145 -37.40 2.89 -6.81
CA ASN A 145 -37.83 1.69 -7.52
C ASN A 145 -39.22 1.23 -7.10
N GLU A 146 -39.57 1.34 -5.82
CA GLU A 146 -40.92 1.06 -5.33
C GLU A 146 -41.95 2.03 -5.92
N ARG A 147 -41.63 3.32 -5.92
CA ARG A 147 -42.49 4.36 -6.49
C ARG A 147 -42.72 4.17 -7.99
N ILE A 148 -41.70 3.74 -8.74
CA ILE A 148 -41.84 3.38 -10.17
C ILE A 148 -42.76 2.15 -10.34
N ARG A 149 -42.67 1.14 -9.48
CA ARG A 149 -43.55 -0.04 -9.53
C ARG A 149 -45.00 0.31 -9.24
N GLU A 150 -45.25 1.20 -8.29
CA GLU A 150 -46.59 1.66 -7.96
C GLU A 150 -47.21 2.45 -9.12
N LEU A 151 -46.44 3.35 -9.76
CA LEU A 151 -46.91 4.10 -10.93
C LEU A 151 -47.27 3.17 -12.10
N LYS A 152 -46.43 2.18 -12.40
CA LYS A 152 -46.71 1.19 -13.46
C LYS A 152 -47.96 0.36 -13.20
N LYS A 153 -48.23 0.00 -11.94
CA LYS A 153 -49.46 -0.73 -11.56
C LYS A 153 -50.72 0.14 -11.71
N GLY A 154 -50.61 1.44 -11.47
CA GLY A 154 -51.70 2.40 -11.70
C GLY A 154 -52.03 2.54 -13.19
N GLU A 155 -51.01 2.70 -14.03
CA GLU A 155 -51.17 2.81 -15.49
C GLU A 155 -51.82 1.56 -16.11
N GLU A 156 -51.43 0.35 -15.67
CA GLU A 156 -52.06 -0.92 -16.13
C GLU A 156 -53.53 -1.10 -15.67
N LEU A 157 -53.94 -0.44 -14.58
CA LEU A 157 -55.31 -0.49 -14.08
C LEU A 157 -56.23 0.50 -14.80
N ASP A 158 -55.70 1.64 -15.21
CA ASP A 158 -56.44 2.65 -15.98
C ASP A 158 -56.61 2.22 -17.44
N GLU A 159 -55.61 1.61 -18.09
CA GLU A 159 -55.77 1.00 -19.43
C GLU A 159 -56.88 -0.07 -19.47
N LYS A 160 -57.01 -0.89 -18.42
CA LYS A 160 -58.07 -1.92 -18.31
C LYS A 160 -59.47 -1.35 -18.04
N ARG A 161 -59.58 -0.09 -17.61
CA ARG A 161 -60.87 0.59 -17.37
C ARG A 161 -61.37 1.30 -18.63
N GLU A 162 -60.48 1.86 -19.43
CA GLU A 162 -60.81 2.46 -20.73
C GLU A 162 -61.28 1.39 -21.75
N ASP A 163 -60.65 0.21 -21.75
CA ASP A 163 -61.01 -0.89 -22.66
C ASP A 163 -62.42 -1.47 -22.36
N LYS A 164 -62.87 -1.39 -21.10
CA LYS A 164 -64.21 -1.83 -20.66
C LYS A 164 -65.31 -0.80 -20.90
N THR A 165 -64.98 0.47 -21.10
CA THR A 165 -65.95 1.55 -21.36
C THR A 165 -66.15 1.80 -22.86
N SER A 166 -65.24 1.33 -23.72
CA SER A 166 -65.40 1.37 -25.19
C SER A 166 -66.21 0.19 -25.77
N SER A 167 -66.65 -0.75 -24.95
CA SER A 167 -67.37 -1.98 -25.38
C SER A 167 -68.84 -2.06 -24.90
N ALA A 168 -69.42 -0.96 -24.43
CA ALA A 168 -70.82 -0.84 -24.01
C ALA A 168 -71.56 0.17 -24.90
#